data_AF-A0A261ARB0-F1
#
_entry.id   AF-A0A261ARB0-F1
#
_cell.length_a   1.000
_cell.length_b   1.000
_cell.length_c   1.000
_cell.angle_alpha   90.00
_cell.angle_beta   90.00
_cell.angle_gamma   90.00
#
_symmetry.space_group_name_H-M   'P 1'
#
loop_
_entity.id
_entity.type
_entity.pdbx_description
1 polymer ?
#
loop_
_entity_poly.entity_id
_entity_poly.type
_entity_poly.pdbx_seq_one_letter_code
_entity_poly.pdbx_strand_id
1 'polypeptide(L)'
;TRQLAYRLQGIDGISIKGSADLCVVAFTTSEVNVYNLVDFMVHKGWHVDPLLSPAAARIPITLSMCEEGVIEHFIEDLEVGICNLKSMESDKLGTTASFYHMLKKVNDKTLVDELSMIRLAAHYSIPPPAERRSLRTLSVEGRKLSMLGATGEMGKKLEELRRGYQKDKEARKEAAAAAAQAIKDEE
;
A
#
# COMPACT_ATOMS: atom_id res chain seq x y z
N THR A 1 21.24 7.44 15.19
CA THR A 1 21.56 6.00 14.98
C THR A 1 21.92 5.25 16.26
N ARG A 2 23.00 5.61 16.98
CA ARG A 2 23.45 4.87 18.17
C ARG A 2 22.37 4.74 19.26
N GLN A 3 21.59 5.79 19.47
CA GLN A 3 20.43 5.77 20.38
C GLN A 3 19.40 4.71 19.98
N LEU A 4 18.99 4.68 18.70
CA LEU A 4 18.06 3.67 18.20
C LEU A 4 18.62 2.26 18.38
N ALA A 5 19.89 2.04 18.02
CA ALA A 5 20.54 0.74 18.17
C ALA A 5 20.55 0.28 19.64
N TYR A 6 20.89 1.17 20.58
CA TYR A 6 20.87 0.87 22.01
C TYR A 6 19.45 0.51 22.49
N ARG A 7 18.44 1.27 22.06
CA ARG A 7 17.04 1.01 22.44
C ARG A 7 16.52 -0.30 21.89
N LEU A 8 16.82 -0.62 20.63
CA LEU A 8 16.46 -1.91 20.01
C LEU A 8 17.14 -3.10 20.70
N GLN A 9 18.37 -2.96 21.17
CA GLN A 9 19.05 -4.00 21.95
C GLN A 9 18.44 -4.21 23.34
N GLY A 10 17.73 -3.22 23.87
CA GLY A 10 17.00 -3.32 25.14
C GLY A 10 15.69 -4.09 25.05
N ILE A 11 15.21 -4.40 23.83
CA ILE A 11 13.96 -5.14 23.62
C ILE A 11 14.26 -6.63 23.52
N ASP A 12 13.57 -7.43 24.32
CA ASP A 12 13.74 -8.87 24.36
C ASP A 12 13.47 -9.52 22.99
N GLY A 13 14.41 -10.35 22.55
CA GLY A 13 14.30 -11.10 21.30
C GLY A 13 14.60 -10.31 20.04
N ILE A 14 15.09 -9.06 20.13
CA ILE A 14 15.66 -8.32 19.01
C ILE A 14 17.19 -8.47 19.00
N SER A 15 17.75 -8.67 17.81
CA SER A 15 19.19 -8.73 17.59
C SER A 15 19.60 -7.83 16.43
N ILE A 16 20.58 -6.97 16.66
CA ILE A 16 21.15 -6.11 15.62
C ILE A 16 22.02 -6.94 14.67
N LYS A 17 21.91 -6.67 13.38
CA LYS A 17 22.75 -7.27 12.33
C LYS A 17 23.83 -6.29 11.90
N GLY A 18 25.09 -6.69 12.10
CA GLY A 18 26.26 -5.87 11.78
C GLY A 18 26.49 -4.76 12.82
N SER A 19 27.20 -3.71 12.41
CA SER A 19 27.46 -2.52 13.23
C SER A 19 26.60 -1.33 12.78
N ALA A 20 26.04 -0.61 13.75
CA ALA A 20 25.17 0.55 13.52
C ALA A 20 25.98 1.86 13.55
N ASP A 21 27.09 1.91 12.81
CA ASP A 21 28.07 3.01 12.88
C ASP A 21 27.64 4.25 12.07
N LEU A 22 26.77 4.08 11.08
CA LEU A 22 26.36 5.12 10.14
C LEU A 22 24.88 5.49 10.29
N CYS A 23 24.14 5.57 9.18
CA CYS A 23 22.75 6.01 9.13
C CYS A 23 21.75 4.87 8.92
N VAL A 24 22.16 3.61 8.97
CA VAL A 24 21.25 2.48 8.79
C VAL A 24 21.39 1.53 9.96
N VAL A 25 20.27 1.11 10.53
CA VAL A 25 20.23 0.08 11.56
C VAL A 25 19.48 -1.12 11.01
N ALA A 26 20.15 -2.27 10.94
CA ALA A 26 19.54 -3.54 10.59
C ALA A 26 19.30 -4.37 11.84
N PHE A 27 18.12 -4.95 11.97
CA PHE A 27 17.76 -5.79 13.11
C PHE A 27 16.95 -7.00 12.63
N THR A 28 16.93 -8.04 13.46
CA THR A 28 16.07 -9.19 13.29
C THR A 28 15.41 -9.49 14.63
N THR A 29 14.40 -10.36 14.62
CA THR A 29 13.76 -10.84 15.84
C THR A 29 13.58 -12.36 15.79
N SER A 30 13.78 -13.01 16.93
CA SER A 30 13.53 -14.45 17.11
C SER A 30 12.11 -14.77 17.58
N GLU A 31 11.38 -13.77 18.06
CA GLU A 31 10.08 -13.92 18.72
C GLU A 31 8.92 -13.95 17.74
N VAL A 32 9.00 -13.17 16.67
CA VAL A 32 7.93 -12.99 15.69
C VAL A 32 8.48 -13.01 14.26
N ASN A 33 7.62 -13.16 13.27
CA ASN A 33 8.04 -13.02 11.88
C ASN A 33 8.40 -11.55 11.58
N VAL A 34 9.69 -11.29 11.32
CA VAL A 34 10.21 -9.94 11.05
C VAL A 34 9.47 -9.23 9.91
N TYR A 35 8.96 -9.95 8.90
CA TYR A 35 8.24 -9.33 7.79
C TYR A 35 6.81 -8.92 8.15
N ASN A 36 6.16 -9.64 9.07
CA ASN A 36 4.87 -9.21 9.62
C ASN A 36 5.05 -7.95 10.47
N LEU A 37 6.17 -7.86 11.19
CA LEU A 37 6.52 -6.64 11.93
C LEU A 37 6.75 -5.47 10.97
N VAL A 38 7.42 -5.69 9.85
CA VAL A 38 7.56 -4.67 8.79
C VAL A 38 6.19 -4.22 8.28
N ASP A 39 5.29 -5.16 7.94
CA ASP A 39 3.92 -4.83 7.49
C ASP A 39 3.17 -3.98 8.53
N PHE A 40 3.27 -4.33 9.82
CA PHE A 40 2.67 -3.56 10.92
C PHE A 40 3.24 -2.14 10.99
N MET A 41 4.56 -2.00 10.95
CA MET A 41 5.24 -0.70 11.02
C MET A 41 4.90 0.18 9.80
N VAL A 42 4.84 -0.41 8.60
CA VAL A 42 4.42 0.29 7.38
C VAL A 42 2.98 0.75 7.46
N HIS A 43 2.07 -0.07 8.00
CA HIS A 43 0.68 0.34 8.25
C HIS A 43 0.56 1.49 9.24
N LYS A 44 1.47 1.59 10.21
CA LYS A 44 1.60 2.73 11.15
C LYS A 44 2.21 3.98 10.51
N GLY A 45 2.72 3.88 9.29
CA GLY A 45 3.34 4.98 8.55
C GLY A 45 4.86 5.04 8.65
N TRP A 46 5.49 4.05 9.28
CA TRP A 46 6.95 3.96 9.36
C TRP A 46 7.55 3.38 8.08
N HIS A 47 8.67 3.94 7.64
CA HIS A 47 9.43 3.39 6.53
C HIS A 47 10.46 2.38 7.03
N VAL A 48 10.14 1.10 6.92
CA VAL A 48 11.01 -0.02 7.32
C VAL A 48 11.19 -0.95 6.13
N ASP A 49 12.44 -1.22 5.76
CA ASP A 49 12.76 -2.06 4.62
C ASP A 49 13.02 -3.50 5.04
N PRO A 50 12.33 -4.50 4.47
CA PRO A 50 12.63 -5.91 4.69
C PRO A 50 13.92 -6.33 3.94
N LEU A 51 14.69 -7.22 4.56
CA LEU A 51 15.91 -7.83 4.02
C LEU A 51 15.73 -9.35 3.92
N LEU A 52 16.18 -9.93 2.79
CA LEU A 52 15.92 -11.34 2.48
C LEU A 52 17.02 -12.31 2.95
N SER A 53 18.29 -11.90 2.90
CA SER A 53 19.45 -12.77 3.18
C SER A 53 20.52 -12.08 4.02
N PRO A 54 20.53 -12.25 5.36
CA PRO A 54 19.57 -13.01 6.18
C PRO A 54 18.23 -12.28 6.35
N ALA A 55 17.21 -12.99 6.83
CA ALA A 55 15.90 -12.40 7.16
C ALA A 55 16.05 -11.35 8.27
N ALA A 56 15.79 -10.10 7.90
CA ALA A 56 15.97 -8.95 8.78
C ALA A 56 15.09 -7.78 8.29
N ALA A 57 15.07 -6.71 9.05
CA ALA A 57 14.54 -5.42 8.65
C ALA A 57 15.64 -4.37 8.83
N ARG A 58 15.66 -3.34 7.97
CA ARG A 58 16.54 -2.19 8.12
C ARG A 58 15.74 -0.91 8.17
N ILE A 59 16.28 0.05 8.93
CA ILE A 59 15.70 1.37 9.09
C ILE A 59 16.77 2.38 8.67
N PRO A 60 16.53 3.15 7.60
CA PRO A 60 17.36 4.29 7.27
C PRO A 60 17.01 5.47 8.20
N ILE A 61 17.99 5.93 8.96
CA ILE A 61 17.91 7.12 9.80
C ILE A 61 18.12 8.36 8.93
N THR A 62 17.06 9.12 8.78
CA THR A 62 17.05 10.43 8.11
C THR A 62 17.00 11.55 9.15
N LEU A 63 17.13 12.80 8.70
CA LEU A 63 17.03 13.96 9.59
C LEU A 63 15.68 14.06 10.32
N SER A 64 14.59 13.60 9.70
CA SER A 64 13.25 13.59 10.33
C SER A 64 13.17 12.62 11.51
N MET A 65 13.98 11.56 11.54
CA MET A 65 14.07 10.66 12.70
C MET A 65 14.89 11.24 13.86
N CYS A 66 15.60 12.36 13.63
CA CYS A 66 16.39 13.03 14.67
C CYS A 66 15.58 14.07 15.45
N GLU A 67 14.32 14.33 15.06
CA GLU A 67 13.42 15.18 15.84
C GLU A 67 13.12 14.55 17.20
N GLU A 68 12.91 15.41 18.19
CA GLU A 68 12.72 14.98 19.58
C GLU A 68 11.47 14.10 19.71
N GLY A 69 11.63 12.95 20.38
CA GLY A 69 10.55 12.00 20.60
C GLY A 69 10.28 11.04 19.45
N VAL A 70 10.78 11.26 18.23
CA VAL A 70 10.46 10.37 17.08
C VAL A 70 11.04 8.96 17.28
N ILE A 71 12.24 8.85 17.85
CA ILE A 71 12.85 7.55 18.16
C ILE A 71 12.07 6.84 19.27
N GLU A 72 11.60 7.57 20.27
CA GLU A 72 10.77 7.04 21.36
C GLU A 72 9.46 6.47 20.81
N HIS A 73 8.72 7.25 20.01
CA HIS A 73 7.48 6.81 19.38
C HIS A 73 7.71 5.61 18.46
N PHE A 74 8.81 5.59 17.72
CA PHE A 74 9.18 4.44 16.89
C PHE A 74 9.33 3.16 17.72
N ILE A 75 10.02 3.25 18.85
CA ILE A 75 10.25 2.10 19.74
C ILE A 75 8.93 1.65 20.37
N GLU A 76 8.08 2.57 20.83
CA GLU A 76 6.76 2.25 21.39
C GLU A 76 5.87 1.52 20.37
N ASP A 77 5.77 2.03 19.14
CA ASP A 77 5.01 1.36 18.08
C ASP A 77 5.59 -0.03 17.75
N LEU A 78 6.91 -0.17 17.79
CA LEU A 78 7.58 -1.44 17.52
C LEU A 78 7.30 -2.48 18.63
N GLU A 79 7.32 -2.08 19.90
CA GLU A 79 6.95 -2.94 21.03
C GLU A 79 5.48 -3.37 20.96
N VAL A 80 4.57 -2.43 20.64
CA VAL A 80 3.15 -2.73 20.39
C VAL A 80 3.00 -3.71 19.22
N GLY A 81 3.76 -3.52 18.14
CA GLY A 81 3.79 -4.42 17.00
C GLY A 81 4.21 -5.84 17.38
N ILE A 82 5.28 -5.97 18.17
CA ILE A 82 5.75 -7.27 18.66
C ILE A 82 4.70 -7.92 19.56
N CYS A 83 4.10 -7.18 20.50
CA CYS A 83 3.05 -7.69 21.39
C CYS A 83 1.81 -8.19 20.61
N ASN A 84 1.36 -7.40 19.64
CA ASN A 84 0.23 -7.77 18.77
C ASN A 84 0.55 -9.03 17.95
N LEU A 85 1.76 -9.14 17.42
CA LEU A 85 2.16 -10.30 16.62
C LEU A 85 2.40 -11.56 17.46
N LYS A 86 2.75 -11.43 18.74
CA LYS A 86 2.82 -12.56 19.68
C LYS A 86 1.44 -13.15 19.99
N SER A 87 0.38 -12.34 19.97
CA SER A 87 -1.00 -12.81 20.21
C SER A 87 -1.69 -13.35 18.95
N MET A 88 -1.16 -13.03 17.77
CA MET A 88 -1.63 -13.59 16.50
C MET A 88 -1.04 -14.99 16.25
N GLU A 89 -1.82 -15.85 15.61
CA GLU A 89 -1.34 -17.14 15.10
C GLU A 89 -0.21 -16.93 14.09
N SER A 90 0.87 -17.72 14.22
CA SER A 90 2.08 -17.63 13.38
C SER A 90 1.83 -17.79 11.88
N ASP A 91 0.70 -18.39 11.49
CA ASP A 91 0.36 -18.71 10.12
C ASP A 91 -0.26 -17.55 9.33
N LYS A 92 -0.72 -16.49 10.02
CA LYS A 92 -1.24 -15.30 9.34
C LYS A 92 -0.07 -14.44 8.87
N LEU A 93 0.18 -14.48 7.57
CA LEU A 93 1.17 -13.65 6.90
C LEU A 93 0.51 -12.40 6.31
N GLY A 94 1.13 -11.24 6.55
CA GLY A 94 0.81 -10.00 5.84
C GLY A 94 1.20 -10.05 4.36
N THR A 95 0.92 -8.98 3.63
CA THR A 95 1.21 -8.89 2.19
C THR A 95 2.70 -9.00 1.91
N THR A 96 3.53 -8.19 2.60
CA THR A 96 4.99 -8.23 2.42
C THR A 96 5.56 -9.52 2.96
N ALA A 97 5.08 -9.99 4.11
CA ALA A 97 5.53 -11.25 4.68
C ALA A 97 5.29 -12.45 3.77
N SER A 98 4.12 -12.53 3.14
CA SER A 98 3.80 -13.58 2.17
C SER A 98 4.75 -13.55 0.98
N PHE A 99 5.01 -12.35 0.44
CA PHE A 99 5.91 -12.15 -0.69
C PHE A 99 7.35 -12.54 -0.38
N TYR A 100 7.91 -12.06 0.74
CA TYR A 100 9.28 -12.37 1.14
C TYR A 100 9.46 -13.83 1.56
N HIS A 101 8.45 -14.45 2.17
CA HIS A 101 8.46 -15.88 2.48
C HIS A 101 8.44 -16.74 1.21
N MET A 102 7.65 -16.35 0.21
CA MET A 102 7.67 -16.98 -1.11
C MET A 102 9.07 -16.86 -1.72
N LEU A 103 9.64 -15.65 -1.79
CA LEU A 103 10.96 -15.43 -2.38
C LEU A 103 12.06 -16.24 -1.68
N LYS A 104 11.99 -16.40 -0.35
CA LYS A 104 12.96 -17.20 0.40
C LYS A 104 12.92 -18.69 0.04
N LYS A 105 11.76 -19.21 -0.36
CA LYS A 105 11.59 -20.62 -0.76
C LYS A 105 11.99 -20.87 -2.22
N VAL A 106 11.97 -19.84 -3.06
CA VAL A 106 12.34 -19.95 -4.47
C VAL A 106 13.86 -20.09 -4.58
N ASN A 107 14.32 -21.28 -4.95
CA ASN A 107 15.75 -21.54 -5.19
C ASN A 107 16.22 -21.07 -6.58
N ASP A 108 15.28 -20.89 -7.52
CA ASP A 108 15.59 -20.47 -8.88
C ASP A 108 15.67 -18.94 -8.99
N LYS A 109 16.89 -18.44 -9.24
CA LYS A 109 17.14 -16.99 -9.37
C LYS A 109 16.56 -16.39 -10.65
N THR A 110 16.25 -17.20 -11.66
CA THR A 110 15.66 -16.70 -12.91
C THR A 110 14.24 -16.15 -12.70
N LEU A 111 13.46 -16.77 -11.81
CA LEU A 111 12.12 -16.29 -11.45
C LEU A 111 12.14 -14.91 -10.76
N VAL A 112 13.20 -14.61 -10.02
CA VAL A 112 13.37 -13.29 -9.39
C VAL A 112 13.64 -12.22 -10.44
N ASP A 113 14.37 -12.55 -11.51
CA ASP A 113 14.61 -11.65 -12.64
C ASP A 113 13.32 -11.39 -13.43
N GLU A 114 12.56 -12.43 -13.77
CA GLU A 114 11.26 -12.30 -14.45
C GLU A 114 10.27 -11.45 -13.65
N LEU A 115 10.17 -11.68 -12.34
CA LEU A 115 9.31 -10.89 -11.46
C LEU A 115 9.74 -9.42 -11.41
N SER A 116 11.04 -9.14 -11.44
CA SER A 116 11.56 -7.78 -11.48
C SER A 116 11.21 -7.09 -12.79
N MET A 117 11.31 -7.79 -13.91
CA MET A 117 10.88 -7.29 -15.23
C MET A 117 9.37 -7.02 -15.29
N ILE A 118 8.55 -7.91 -14.73
CA ILE A 118 7.09 -7.69 -14.62
C ILE A 118 6.80 -6.46 -13.77
N ARG A 119 7.50 -6.29 -12.64
CA ARG A 119 7.34 -5.11 -11.77
C ARG A 119 7.67 -3.82 -12.51
N LEU A 120 8.78 -3.80 -13.25
CA LEU A 120 9.15 -2.65 -14.09
C LEU A 120 8.06 -2.38 -15.15
N ALA A 121 7.63 -3.40 -15.89
CA ALA A 121 6.56 -3.26 -16.89
C ALA A 121 5.26 -2.70 -16.27
N ALA A 122 4.90 -3.13 -15.06
CA ALA A 122 3.74 -2.63 -14.35
C ALA A 122 3.85 -1.14 -13.97
N HIS A 123 5.06 -0.65 -13.65
CA HIS A 123 5.29 0.79 -13.38
C HIS A 123 5.12 1.66 -14.63
N TYR A 124 5.43 1.13 -15.82
CA TYR A 124 5.23 1.81 -17.10
C TYR A 124 3.90 1.48 -17.76
N SER A 125 3.08 0.63 -17.14
CA SER A 125 1.77 0.29 -17.66
C SER A 125 0.87 1.51 -17.57
N ILE A 126 0.56 2.11 -18.71
CA ILE A 126 -0.45 3.16 -18.80
C ILE A 126 -1.80 2.45 -18.62
N PRO A 127 -2.56 2.73 -17.54
CA PRO A 127 -3.85 2.11 -17.36
C PRO A 127 -4.70 2.42 -18.58
N PRO A 128 -5.50 1.46 -19.09
CA PRO A 128 -6.44 1.78 -20.14
C PRO A 128 -7.31 2.95 -19.66
N PRO A 129 -7.53 3.99 -20.49
CA PRO A 129 -8.25 5.18 -20.06
C PRO A 129 -9.58 4.74 -19.44
N ALA A 130 -9.85 5.20 -18.21
CA ALA A 130 -10.98 4.79 -17.37
C ALA A 130 -12.35 4.98 -18.06
N GLU A 131 -12.38 5.77 -19.13
CA GLU A 131 -13.49 5.83 -20.08
C GLU A 131 -12.99 5.60 -21.51
N ARG A 132 -13.08 4.37 -22.03
CA ARG A 132 -13.40 4.20 -23.46
C ARG A 132 -14.87 4.59 -23.68
N ARG A 133 -15.21 5.86 -23.47
CA ARG A 133 -16.41 6.51 -24.03
C ARG A 133 -16.11 7.23 -25.34
N SER A 134 -14.85 7.23 -25.78
CA SER A 134 -14.54 7.64 -27.15
C SER A 134 -14.63 6.43 -28.07
N LEU A 135 -15.73 6.34 -28.82
CA LEU A 135 -15.84 5.53 -30.02
C LEU A 135 -14.78 5.92 -31.08
N ARG A 136 -14.07 7.04 -30.92
CA ARG A 136 -13.02 7.47 -31.85
C ARG A 136 -11.69 6.87 -31.43
N THR A 137 -11.41 5.66 -31.91
CA THR A 137 -10.03 5.19 -31.96
C THR A 137 -9.28 5.94 -33.06
N LEU A 138 -7.99 6.26 -32.86
CA LEU A 138 -7.12 6.77 -33.93
C LEU A 138 -6.96 5.78 -35.10
N SER A 139 -7.23 4.49 -34.85
CA SER A 139 -7.31 3.44 -35.88
C SER A 139 -8.43 3.71 -36.88
N VAL A 140 -8.15 3.43 -38.15
CA VAL A 140 -9.09 3.51 -39.27
C VAL A 140 -10.33 2.64 -39.01
N GLU A 141 -10.15 1.48 -38.37
CA GLU A 141 -11.22 0.52 -38.04
C GLU A 141 -12.23 1.09 -37.04
N GLY A 142 -11.76 1.71 -35.95
CA GLY A 142 -12.70 2.27 -34.97
C GLY A 142 -13.27 3.62 -35.38
N ARG A 143 -12.64 4.34 -36.32
CA ARG A 143 -13.31 5.47 -37.01
C ARG A 143 -14.52 4.99 -37.80
N LYS A 144 -14.42 3.89 -38.56
CA LYS A 144 -15.56 3.28 -39.28
C LYS A 144 -16.67 2.82 -38.33
N LEU A 145 -16.32 2.19 -37.21
CA LEU A 145 -17.28 1.76 -36.19
C LEU A 145 -17.99 2.93 -35.48
N SER A 146 -17.30 4.06 -35.27
CA SER A 146 -17.90 5.26 -34.65
C SER A 146 -18.97 5.93 -35.50
N MET A 147 -18.92 5.75 -36.82
CA MET A 147 -19.87 6.36 -37.77
C MET A 147 -21.19 5.59 -37.86
N LEU A 148 -21.26 4.37 -37.30
CA LEU A 148 -22.45 3.52 -37.31
C LEU A 148 -23.39 3.78 -36.12
N GLY A 149 -22.93 4.45 -35.05
CA GLY A 149 -23.66 4.60 -33.79
C GLY A 149 -24.50 5.87 -33.62
N ALA A 150 -24.59 6.74 -34.62
CA ALA A 150 -25.17 8.08 -34.48
C ALA A 150 -26.61 8.23 -35.02
N THR A 151 -27.24 7.16 -35.51
CA THR A 151 -28.59 7.23 -36.09
C THR A 151 -29.49 6.14 -35.52
N GLY A 152 -30.54 6.54 -34.79
CA GLY A 152 -31.65 5.67 -34.40
C GLY A 152 -32.06 5.71 -32.93
N GLU A 153 -33.00 4.84 -32.58
CA GLU A 153 -33.69 4.75 -31.28
C GLU A 153 -32.77 4.51 -30.08
N MET A 154 -31.59 3.91 -30.30
CA MET A 154 -30.61 3.65 -29.24
C MET A 154 -29.99 4.94 -28.68
N GLY A 155 -29.84 5.98 -29.52
CA GLY A 155 -29.34 7.28 -29.08
C GLY A 155 -30.31 7.98 -28.11
N LYS A 156 -31.62 7.89 -28.39
CA LYS A 156 -32.67 8.46 -27.54
C LYS A 156 -32.73 7.78 -26.17
N LYS A 157 -32.64 6.45 -26.12
CA LYS A 157 -32.59 5.69 -24.85
C LYS A 157 -31.37 6.04 -23.99
N LEU A 158 -30.23 6.31 -24.62
CA LEU A 158 -29.01 6.69 -23.91
C LEU A 158 -29.11 8.09 -23.27
N GLU A 159 -29.78 9.03 -23.94
CA GLU A 159 -30.06 10.36 -23.38
C GLU A 159 -31.05 10.31 -22.22
N GLU A 160 -32.09 9.47 -22.31
CA GLU A 160 -33.05 9.28 -21.21
C GLU A 160 -32.40 8.71 -19.95
N LEU A 161 -31.55 7.69 -20.11
CA LEU A 161 -30.78 7.09 -19.01
C LEU A 161 -29.82 8.11 -18.36
N ARG A 162 -29.20 8.97 -19.17
CA ARG A 162 -28.29 10.02 -18.68
C ARG A 162 -29.05 11.06 -17.86
N ARG A 163 -30.24 11.45 -18.29
CA ARG A 163 -31.11 12.38 -17.55
C ARG A 163 -31.58 11.79 -16.22
N GLY A 164 -31.89 10.49 -16.17
CA GLY A 164 -32.24 9.79 -14.94
C GLY A 164 -31.09 9.80 -13.92
N TYR A 165 -29.88 9.46 -14.37
CA TYR A 165 -28.71 9.42 -13.50
C TYR A 165 -28.33 10.78 -12.91
N GLN A 166 -28.54 11.86 -13.68
CA GLN A 166 -28.29 13.22 -13.22
C GLN A 166 -29.26 13.63 -12.09
N LYS A 167 -30.55 13.28 -12.24
CA LYS A 167 -31.58 13.54 -11.23
C LYS A 167 -31.33 12.76 -9.93
N ASP A 168 -30.96 11.49 -10.03
CA ASP A 168 -30.65 10.66 -8.86
C ASP A 168 -29.44 11.18 -8.10
N LYS A 169 -28.44 11.72 -8.82
CA LYS A 169 -27.25 12.33 -8.22
C LYS A 169 -27.58 13.63 -7.49
N GLU A 170 -28.45 14.47 -8.06
CA GLU A 170 -28.94 15.69 -7.44
C GLU A 170 -29.77 15.40 -6.19
N ALA A 171 -30.70 14.44 -6.26
CA ALA A 171 -31.52 14.01 -5.13
C ALA A 171 -30.68 13.45 -3.97
N ARG A 172 -29.63 12.67 -4.26
CA ARG A 172 -28.69 12.19 -3.22
C ARG A 172 -27.90 13.32 -2.57
N LYS A 173 -27.56 14.36 -3.35
CA LYS A 173 -26.83 15.53 -2.84
C LYS A 173 -27.73 16.38 -1.95
N GLU A 174 -28.99 16.55 -2.31
CA GLU A 174 -29.99 17.25 -1.50
C GLU A 174 -30.29 16.49 -0.20
N ALA A 175 -30.45 15.16 -0.25
CA ALA A 175 -30.64 14.34 0.94
C ALA A 175 -29.45 14.41 1.91
N ALA A 176 -28.22 14.42 1.39
CA ALA A 176 -27.01 14.58 2.21
C ALA A 176 -26.92 15.98 2.84
N ALA A 177 -27.35 17.03 2.13
CA ALA A 177 -27.39 18.39 2.66
C ALA A 177 -28.46 18.55 3.75
N ALA A 178 -29.64 17.94 3.58
CA ALA A 178 -30.70 17.94 4.59
C ALA A 178 -30.28 17.19 5.88
N ALA A 179 -29.60 16.06 5.74
CA ALA A 179 -29.06 15.32 6.89
C ALA A 179 -27.99 16.11 7.65
N ALA A 180 -27.13 16.85 6.94
CA ALA A 180 -26.12 17.71 7.56
C ALA A 180 -26.73 18.94 8.25
N GLN A 181 -27.88 19.42 7.80
CA GLN A 181 -28.60 20.54 8.42
C GLN A 181 -29.31 20.10 9.71
N ALA A 182 -29.94 18.92 9.72
CA ALA A 182 -30.61 18.37 10.90
C ALA A 182 -29.64 18.11 12.07
N ILE A 183 -28.39 17.73 11.79
CA ILE A 183 -27.35 17.52 12.81
C ILE A 183 -26.91 18.86 13.46
N LYS A 184 -27.09 20.00 12.78
CA LYS A 184 -26.73 21.33 13.32
C LYS A 184 -27.83 21.99 14.14
N ASP A 185 -29.08 21.56 13.99
CA ASP A 185 -30.22 22.13 14.72
C ASP A 185 -30.49 21.40 16.07
N GLU A 186 -29.77 20.30 16.35
CA GLU A 186 -29.81 19.54 17.62
C GLU A 186 -28.64 19.85 18.59
N GLU A 187 -27.68 20.72 18.22
CA GLU A 187 -26.64 21.31 19.10
C GLU A 187 -27.02 22.72 19.58
#